data_AF-A0AAU9T8H1-F1
#
_entry.id   AF-A0AAU9T8H1-F1
#
_cell.length_a   1.000
_cell.length_b   1.000
_cell.length_c   1.000
_cell.angle_alpha   90.00
_cell.angle_beta   90.00
_cell.angle_gamma   90.00
#
_symmetry.space_group_name_H-M   'P 1'
#
loop_
_entity.id
_entity.type
_entity.pdbx_description
1 polymer ?
#
loop_
_entity_poly.entity_id
_entity_poly.type
_entity_poly.pdbx_seq_one_letter_code
_entity_poly.pdbx_strand_id
1 'polypeptide(L)'
;MGLHQDCVYHPYLIRISRHHHRISFISFLPPGKWFCGVCRRKVDNSYGAYSCNKCDGYFVHTKCSLRKDLWDGEELEGIPEEPAEIVVEPFQRISDGIILHFAHYHHLKLEICGAYDEGNICQACSFPIYEGGYYSCKDQCDFILHEACANTPCKKQHPMHAHSLTLKVGLFKYSGGQGYFYCSAFF
;
A
#
# COMPACT_ATOMS: atom_id res chain seq x y z
N MET A 1 -11.57 30.39 -29.38
CA MET A 1 -10.99 29.87 -28.12
C MET A 1 -12.10 29.91 -27.08
N GLY A 2 -12.96 28.89 -27.08
CA GLY A 2 -14.09 28.82 -26.16
C GLY A 2 -13.67 28.03 -24.92
N LEU A 3 -13.43 28.72 -23.82
CA LEU A 3 -13.33 28.08 -22.51
C LEU A 3 -14.73 27.59 -22.14
N HIS A 4 -14.91 26.28 -22.00
CA HIS A 4 -16.15 25.73 -21.43
C HIS A 4 -16.25 26.22 -19.98
N GLN A 5 -17.41 26.76 -19.61
CA GLN A 5 -17.68 27.30 -18.27
C GLN A 5 -17.62 26.20 -17.17
N ASP A 6 -17.67 24.92 -17.59
CA ASP A 6 -17.49 23.74 -16.75
C ASP A 6 -16.01 23.33 -16.56
N CYS A 7 -15.07 23.96 -17.27
CA CYS A 7 -13.63 23.66 -17.16
C CYS A 7 -12.94 24.40 -16.00
N VAL A 8 -13.68 25.03 -15.10
CA VAL A 8 -13.09 25.97 -14.13
C VAL A 8 -12.36 25.29 -12.97
N TYR A 9 -12.64 24.02 -12.64
CA TYR A 9 -11.88 23.30 -11.59
C TYR A 9 -11.86 21.77 -11.79
N HIS A 10 -11.09 21.27 -12.77
CA HIS A 10 -10.65 19.87 -12.74
C HIS A 10 -9.24 19.82 -12.16
N PRO A 11 -9.00 19.03 -11.10
CA PRO A 11 -7.68 18.96 -10.50
C PRO A 11 -6.68 18.40 -11.51
N TYR A 12 -5.50 19.00 -11.58
CA TYR A 12 -4.48 18.64 -12.55
C TYR A 12 -3.84 17.30 -12.22
N LEU A 13 -3.44 17.05 -10.97
CA LEU A 13 -2.72 15.83 -10.58
C LEU A 13 -3.40 15.21 -9.37
N ILE A 14 -3.88 13.97 -9.50
CA ILE A 14 -4.60 13.29 -8.42
C ILE A 14 -4.11 11.86 -8.23
N ARG A 15 -4.56 11.23 -7.13
CA ARG A 15 -4.43 9.79 -6.90
C ARG A 15 -5.81 9.15 -6.78
N ILE A 16 -5.97 7.97 -7.38
CA ILE A 16 -7.19 7.17 -7.24
C ILE A 16 -6.86 5.80 -6.65
N SER A 17 -7.77 5.21 -5.89
CA SER A 17 -7.56 3.89 -5.27
C SER A 17 -7.35 2.75 -6.28
N ARG A 18 -7.83 2.93 -7.52
CA ARG A 18 -7.77 1.92 -8.59
C ARG A 18 -6.47 1.94 -9.41
N HIS A 19 -5.52 2.79 -9.04
CA HIS A 19 -4.23 2.88 -9.74
C HIS A 19 -3.11 3.36 -8.81
N HIS A 20 -1.93 2.77 -8.94
CA HIS A 20 -0.85 3.00 -7.99
C HIS A 20 -0.12 4.34 -8.16
N HIS A 21 -0.07 4.82 -9.40
CA HIS A 21 0.58 6.07 -9.75
C HIS A 21 -0.39 7.24 -9.69
N ARG A 22 0.16 8.45 -9.52
CA ARG A 22 -0.62 9.67 -9.76
C ARG A 22 -1.01 9.72 -11.23
N ILE A 23 -2.19 10.29 -11.50
CA ILE A 23 -2.71 10.49 -12.84
C ILE A 23 -2.92 11.99 -13.06
N SER A 24 -2.56 12.47 -14.23
CA SER A 24 -2.67 13.88 -14.59
C SER A 24 -3.80 14.12 -15.58
N PHE A 25 -4.47 15.26 -15.46
CA PHE A 25 -5.51 15.67 -16.39
C PHE A 25 -4.90 16.00 -17.76
N ILE A 26 -5.56 15.51 -18.81
CA ILE A 26 -5.25 15.80 -20.20
C ILE A 26 -6.51 16.30 -20.90
N SER A 27 -6.38 17.45 -21.57
CA SER A 27 -7.50 18.04 -22.32
C SER A 27 -7.78 17.31 -23.64
N PHE A 28 -6.79 16.61 -24.17
CA PHE A 28 -6.89 15.91 -25.46
C PHE A 28 -6.29 14.51 -25.35
N LEU A 29 -7.05 13.51 -25.80
CA LEU A 29 -6.57 12.14 -25.93
C LEU A 29 -5.62 12.01 -27.12
N PRO A 30 -4.53 11.23 -26.97
CA PRO A 30 -3.71 10.83 -28.11
C PRO A 30 -4.53 10.07 -29.17
N PRO A 31 -4.11 10.03 -30.44
CA PRO A 31 -4.76 9.20 -31.45
C PRO A 31 -4.80 7.73 -31.02
N GLY A 32 -5.97 7.11 -31.07
CA GLY A 32 -6.13 5.71 -30.69
C GLY A 32 -7.50 5.35 -30.15
N LYS A 33 -7.66 4.08 -29.77
CA LYS A 33 -8.82 3.59 -29.03
C LYS A 33 -8.40 3.32 -27.59
N TRP A 34 -8.82 4.19 -26.69
CA TRP A 34 -8.51 4.11 -25.27
C TRP A 34 -9.71 3.61 -24.48
N PHE A 35 -9.43 2.84 -23.42
CA PHE A 35 -10.44 2.32 -22.51
C PHE A 35 -10.15 2.78 -21.09
N CYS A 36 -11.20 3.17 -20.38
CA CYS A 36 -11.09 3.65 -19.02
C CYS A 36 -10.63 2.53 -18.09
N GLY A 37 -9.55 2.75 -17.34
CA GLY A 37 -9.02 1.80 -16.35
C GLY A 37 -10.00 1.46 -15.21
N VAL A 38 -10.98 2.33 -14.97
CA VAL A 38 -12.00 2.17 -13.91
C VAL A 38 -13.25 1.45 -14.43
N CYS A 39 -13.94 2.02 -15.42
CA CYS A 39 -15.22 1.47 -15.89
C CYS A 39 -15.11 0.53 -17.09
N ARG A 40 -13.90 0.37 -17.66
CA ARG A 40 -13.60 -0.45 -18.84
C ARG A 40 -14.34 -0.08 -20.14
N ARG A 41 -15.03 1.07 -20.16
CA ARG A 41 -15.68 1.62 -21.36
C ARG A 41 -14.73 2.52 -22.14
N LYS A 42 -15.01 2.72 -23.42
CA LYS A 42 -14.24 3.62 -24.30
C LYS A 42 -14.15 5.02 -23.69
N VAL A 43 -12.96 5.61 -23.70
CA VAL A 43 -12.78 7.01 -23.29
C VAL A 43 -13.22 7.92 -24.43
N ASP A 44 -14.17 8.80 -24.15
CA ASP A 44 -14.57 9.87 -25.06
C ASP A 44 -13.76 11.13 -24.75
N ASN A 45 -13.54 11.97 -25.77
CA ASN A 45 -12.71 13.18 -25.63
C ASN A 45 -13.55 14.43 -25.27
N SER A 46 -14.80 14.25 -24.84
CA SER A 46 -15.75 15.36 -24.68
C SER A 46 -15.44 16.27 -23.47
N TYR A 47 -14.77 15.73 -22.44
CA TYR A 47 -14.49 16.43 -21.18
C TYR A 47 -13.06 16.17 -20.66
N GLY A 48 -12.12 15.89 -21.58
CA GLY A 48 -10.79 15.43 -21.24
C GLY A 48 -10.77 14.05 -20.58
N ALA A 49 -9.60 13.66 -20.07
CA ALA A 49 -9.38 12.41 -19.35
C ALA A 49 -8.23 12.60 -18.35
N TYR A 50 -8.01 11.60 -17.49
CA TYR A 50 -6.77 11.48 -16.74
C TYR A 50 -5.90 10.39 -17.36
N SER A 51 -4.60 10.61 -17.38
CA SER A 51 -3.62 9.62 -17.84
C SER A 51 -2.51 9.39 -16.82
N CYS A 52 -1.93 8.20 -16.83
CA CYS A 52 -0.71 7.91 -16.10
C CYS A 52 0.51 8.15 -17.00
N ASN A 53 1.55 8.80 -16.48
CA ASN A 53 2.81 8.99 -17.19
C ASN A 53 3.80 7.83 -16.99
N LYS A 54 3.56 6.95 -16.01
CA LYS A 54 4.39 5.77 -15.68
C LYS A 54 3.88 4.47 -16.30
N CYS A 55 2.59 4.39 -16.60
CA CYS A 55 1.97 3.21 -17.18
C CYS A 55 1.55 3.49 -18.62
N ASP A 56 2.03 2.68 -19.55
CA ASP A 56 1.68 2.81 -20.95
C ASP A 56 0.17 2.62 -21.16
N GLY A 57 -0.44 3.56 -21.88
CA GLY A 57 -1.84 3.48 -22.28
C GLY A 57 -2.89 3.53 -21.14
N TYR A 58 -2.54 3.96 -19.92
CA TYR A 58 -3.53 4.05 -18.84
C TYR A 58 -4.31 5.37 -18.89
N PHE A 59 -5.62 5.28 -19.18
CA PHE A 59 -6.54 6.42 -19.24
C PHE A 59 -7.77 6.19 -18.36
N VAL A 60 -8.33 7.27 -17.81
CA VAL A 60 -9.54 7.24 -16.99
C VAL A 60 -10.43 8.42 -17.39
N HIS A 61 -11.74 8.19 -17.54
CA HIS A 61 -12.67 9.30 -17.75
C HIS A 61 -12.58 10.29 -16.58
N THR A 62 -12.65 11.59 -16.86
CA THR A 62 -12.71 12.66 -15.85
C THR A 62 -13.73 12.35 -14.75
N LYS A 63 -14.97 11.99 -15.13
CA LYS A 63 -16.03 11.61 -14.18
C LYS A 63 -15.72 10.35 -13.36
N CYS A 64 -14.92 9.42 -13.88
CA CYS A 64 -14.54 8.21 -13.16
C CYS A 64 -13.42 8.49 -12.17
N SER A 65 -12.49 9.37 -12.54
CA SER A 65 -11.39 9.81 -11.70
C SER A 65 -11.86 10.57 -10.45
N LEU A 66 -12.90 11.40 -10.59
CA LEU A 66 -13.38 12.27 -9.51
C LEU A 66 -14.49 11.65 -8.65
N ARG A 67 -14.70 10.33 -8.71
CA ARG A 67 -15.68 9.67 -7.84
C ARG A 67 -15.18 9.66 -6.40
N LYS A 68 -16.04 10.05 -5.46
CA LYS A 68 -15.72 10.12 -4.03
C LYS A 68 -15.33 8.78 -3.39
N ASP A 69 -15.68 7.65 -4.01
CA ASP A 69 -15.25 6.32 -3.55
C ASP A 69 -13.86 5.92 -4.07
N LEU A 70 -13.28 6.71 -4.98
CA LEU A 70 -12.00 6.43 -5.63
C LEU A 70 -10.94 7.50 -5.37
N TRP A 71 -11.35 8.77 -5.24
CA TRP A 71 -10.50 9.93 -5.00
C TRP A 71 -10.88 10.61 -3.68
N ASP A 72 -9.87 11.04 -2.93
CA ASP A 72 -9.96 11.69 -1.63
C ASP A 72 -10.28 13.19 -1.69
N GLY A 73 -10.22 13.80 -2.88
CA GLY A 73 -10.46 15.23 -3.06
C GLY A 73 -9.20 16.08 -3.04
N GLU A 74 -8.02 15.47 -2.90
CA GLU A 74 -6.74 16.17 -2.82
C GLU A 74 -6.16 16.45 -4.21
N GLU A 75 -5.76 17.71 -4.44
CA GLU A 75 -4.94 18.15 -5.57
C GLU A 75 -3.46 17.95 -5.21
N LEU A 76 -2.70 17.34 -6.11
CA LEU A 76 -1.29 16.98 -5.89
C LEU A 76 -0.33 17.77 -6.76
N GLU A 77 -0.81 18.74 -7.55
CA GLU A 77 0.03 19.66 -8.30
C GLU A 77 0.99 20.41 -7.35
N GLY A 78 2.27 20.45 -7.71
CA GLY A 78 3.32 21.07 -6.89
C GLY A 78 3.73 20.27 -5.64
N ILE A 79 2.99 19.22 -5.25
CA ILE A 79 3.38 18.32 -4.17
C ILE A 79 4.40 17.32 -4.73
N PRO A 80 5.62 17.23 -4.18
CA PRO A 80 6.58 16.21 -4.59
C PRO A 80 5.96 14.82 -4.49
N GLU A 81 6.22 13.95 -5.47
CA GLU A 81 5.89 12.55 -5.29
C GLU A 81 6.87 11.99 -4.24
N GLU A 82 6.33 11.56 -3.09
CA GLU A 82 7.10 10.74 -2.15
C GLU A 82 7.75 9.62 -2.98
N PRO A 83 9.07 9.38 -2.85
CA PRO A 83 9.71 8.31 -3.60
C PRO A 83 8.92 7.03 -3.41
N ALA A 84 8.64 6.32 -4.52
CA ALA A 84 7.77 5.13 -4.57
C ALA A 84 8.22 3.97 -3.66
N GLU A 85 9.31 4.16 -2.92
CA GLU A 85 10.05 3.18 -2.16
C GLU A 85 10.69 3.82 -0.92
N ILE A 86 9.92 4.54 -0.09
CA ILE A 86 10.23 4.40 1.34
C ILE A 86 9.70 3.03 1.75
N VAL A 87 10.40 1.98 1.29
CA VAL A 87 10.37 0.67 1.92
C VAL A 87 10.93 0.95 3.30
N VAL A 88 10.05 1.31 4.23
CA VAL A 88 10.41 1.24 5.63
C VAL A 88 10.67 -0.24 5.84
N GLU A 89 11.95 -0.60 5.86
CA GLU A 89 12.36 -1.97 6.03
C GLU A 89 11.64 -2.50 7.28
N PRO A 90 10.96 -3.65 7.18
CA PRO A 90 10.17 -4.17 8.28
C PRO A 90 11.05 -4.54 9.49
N PHE A 91 12.37 -4.56 9.32
CA PHE A 91 13.29 -4.80 10.41
C PHE A 91 14.65 -4.17 10.14
N GLN A 92 15.41 -3.99 11.21
CA GLN A 92 16.85 -3.76 11.16
C GLN A 92 17.56 -5.11 11.29
N ARG A 93 18.51 -5.42 10.40
CA ARG A 93 19.37 -6.60 10.55
C ARG A 93 20.50 -6.29 11.52
N ILE A 94 20.55 -7.03 12.63
CA ILE A 94 21.57 -6.86 13.68
C ILE A 94 22.81 -7.70 13.36
N SER A 95 22.57 -8.95 12.93
CA SER A 95 23.61 -9.86 12.44
C SER A 95 22.96 -10.93 11.54
N ASP A 96 23.74 -11.90 11.07
CA ASP A 96 23.20 -12.98 10.26
C ASP A 96 22.14 -13.79 11.00
N GLY A 97 20.95 -13.82 10.41
CA GLY A 97 19.78 -14.47 11.00
C GLY A 97 19.24 -13.78 12.25
N ILE A 98 19.66 -12.56 12.60
CA ILE A 98 19.12 -11.82 13.76
C ILE A 98 18.59 -10.46 13.33
N ILE A 99 17.32 -10.20 13.63
CA ILE A 99 16.62 -8.97 13.24
C ILE A 99 15.95 -8.30 14.43
N LEU A 100 15.84 -6.97 14.40
CA LEU A 100 14.93 -6.19 15.24
C LEU A 100 13.74 -5.76 14.38
N HIS A 101 12.60 -6.41 14.56
CA HIS A 101 11.42 -6.20 13.73
C HIS A 101 10.58 -5.02 14.23
N PHE A 102 10.00 -4.21 13.34
CA PHE A 102 9.23 -3.00 13.74
C PHE A 102 8.06 -3.33 14.69
N ALA A 103 7.56 -4.56 14.62
CA ALA A 103 6.45 -5.03 15.43
C ALA A 103 6.85 -5.66 16.77
N HIS A 104 8.13 -5.83 17.05
CA HIS A 104 8.59 -6.52 18.26
C HIS A 104 9.92 -5.96 18.78
N TYR A 105 9.97 -5.67 20.08
CA TYR A 105 11.09 -4.96 20.68
C TYR A 105 12.32 -5.83 20.96
N HIS A 106 12.20 -7.15 20.94
CA HIS A 106 13.32 -8.06 21.11
C HIS A 106 13.90 -8.51 19.77
N HIS A 107 15.11 -9.06 19.83
CA HIS A 107 15.73 -9.69 18.68
C HIS A 107 15.02 -10.98 18.31
N LEU A 108 14.70 -11.13 17.03
CA LEU A 108 14.20 -12.37 16.47
C LEU A 108 15.33 -13.09 15.77
N LYS A 109 15.39 -14.40 15.98
CA LYS A 109 16.39 -15.29 15.36
C LYS A 109 15.72 -16.12 14.27
N LEU A 110 16.37 -16.21 13.10
CA LEU A 110 15.99 -17.07 12.01
C LEU A 110 16.27 -18.53 12.37
N GLU A 111 15.25 -19.35 12.21
CA GLU A 111 15.26 -20.79 12.44
C GLU A 111 14.63 -21.48 11.23
N ILE A 112 15.04 -22.73 11.00
CA ILE A 112 14.47 -23.55 9.93
C ILE A 112 13.54 -24.56 10.60
N CYS A 113 12.31 -24.66 10.11
CA CYS A 113 11.37 -25.66 10.58
C CYS A 113 11.91 -27.06 10.29
N GLY A 114 12.30 -27.79 11.34
CA GLY A 114 12.79 -29.17 11.25
C GLY A 114 11.69 -30.22 11.38
N ALA A 115 10.61 -29.89 12.09
CA ALA A 115 9.41 -30.70 12.25
C ALA A 115 8.24 -29.77 12.60
N TYR A 116 7.02 -30.14 12.19
CA TYR A 116 5.81 -29.41 12.53
C TYR A 116 5.59 -29.41 14.05
N ASP A 117 5.37 -28.22 14.60
CA ASP A 117 5.00 -28.00 15.99
C ASP A 117 3.65 -27.26 15.99
N GLU A 118 2.61 -27.90 16.51
CA GLU A 118 1.24 -27.37 16.58
C GLU A 118 1.15 -26.05 17.37
N GLY A 119 2.14 -25.76 18.23
CA GLY A 119 2.19 -24.53 19.01
C GLY A 119 2.70 -23.30 18.25
N ASN A 120 3.40 -23.47 17.13
CA ASN A 120 4.09 -22.37 16.47
C ASN A 120 3.17 -21.66 15.47
N ILE A 121 2.56 -20.56 15.91
CA ILE A 121 1.65 -19.73 15.10
C ILE A 121 2.30 -18.39 14.75
N CYS A 122 2.32 -18.05 13.47
CA CYS A 122 2.81 -16.76 13.00
C CYS A 122 1.86 -15.63 13.44
N GLN A 123 2.39 -14.63 14.16
CA GLN A 123 1.63 -13.52 14.70
C GLN A 123 1.13 -12.52 13.64
N ALA A 124 1.69 -12.54 12.42
CA ALA A 124 1.27 -11.65 11.34
C ALA A 124 0.12 -12.22 10.50
N CYS A 125 0.15 -13.52 10.19
CA CYS A 125 -0.84 -14.15 9.31
C CYS A 125 -1.79 -15.11 10.04
N SER A 126 -1.55 -15.38 11.34
CA SER A 126 -2.31 -16.33 12.16
C SER A 126 -2.31 -17.78 11.66
N PHE A 127 -1.40 -18.13 10.73
CA PHE A 127 -1.22 -19.51 10.26
C PHE A 127 -0.05 -20.21 10.97
N PRO A 128 -0.10 -21.54 11.14
CA PRO A 128 1.00 -22.31 11.71
C PRO A 128 2.30 -22.23 10.87
N ILE A 129 3.42 -22.48 11.53
CA ILE A 129 4.72 -22.70 10.88
C ILE A 129 4.82 -24.16 10.45
N TYR A 130 4.50 -24.46 9.19
CA TYR A 130 4.58 -25.82 8.65
C TYR A 130 5.97 -26.17 8.13
N GLU A 131 6.58 -25.28 7.36
CA GLU A 131 7.85 -25.50 6.66
C GLU A 131 8.59 -24.18 6.43
N GLY A 132 9.88 -24.29 6.09
CA GLY A 132 10.72 -23.14 5.74
C GLY A 132 11.28 -22.36 6.93
N GLY A 133 11.80 -21.17 6.63
CA GLY A 133 12.39 -20.26 7.61
C GLY A 133 11.34 -19.49 8.42
N TYR A 134 11.60 -19.29 9.70
CA TYR A 134 10.79 -18.45 10.58
C TYR A 134 11.67 -17.71 11.58
N TYR A 135 11.20 -16.55 12.01
CA TYR A 135 11.84 -15.74 13.04
C TYR A 135 11.12 -15.98 14.37
N SER A 136 11.87 -16.35 15.41
CA SER A 136 11.36 -16.53 16.77
C SER A 136 12.10 -15.64 17.78
N CYS A 137 11.37 -15.09 18.74
CA CYS A 137 11.97 -14.42 19.89
C CYS A 137 12.54 -15.46 20.87
N LYS A 138 13.74 -15.21 21.42
CA LYS A 138 14.35 -16.09 22.43
C LYS A 138 14.16 -15.60 23.87
N ASP A 139 13.57 -14.42 24.05
CA ASP A 139 13.44 -13.75 25.35
C ASP A 139 12.06 -13.99 25.99
N GLN A 140 11.75 -15.25 26.35
CA GLN A 140 10.47 -15.65 27.00
C GLN A 140 9.20 -15.10 26.34
N CYS A 141 9.23 -14.88 25.01
CA CYS A 141 8.11 -14.38 24.23
C CYS A 141 7.74 -15.42 23.17
N ASP A 142 6.46 -15.68 22.99
CA ASP A 142 5.94 -16.57 21.94
C ASP A 142 5.78 -15.83 20.59
N PHE A 143 6.59 -14.78 20.36
CA PHE A 143 6.51 -13.98 19.14
C PHE A 143 7.23 -14.70 18.00
N ILE A 144 6.45 -15.16 17.03
CA ILE A 144 6.91 -15.94 15.89
C ILE A 144 6.37 -15.32 14.59
N LEU A 145 7.20 -15.24 13.56
CA LEU A 145 6.83 -14.82 12.21
C LEU A 145 7.40 -15.79 11.17
N HIS A 146 6.63 -16.15 10.13
CA HIS A 146 7.26 -16.72 8.94
C HIS A 146 8.32 -15.75 8.40
N GLU A 147 9.40 -16.26 7.81
CA GLU A 147 10.41 -15.43 7.16
C GLU A 147 9.77 -14.49 6.11
N ALA A 148 8.86 -15.00 5.29
CA ALA A 148 8.11 -14.18 4.33
C ALA A 148 7.25 -13.10 5.00
N CYS A 149 6.65 -13.40 6.16
CA CYS A 149 5.85 -12.43 6.91
C CYS A 149 6.73 -11.32 7.49
N ALA A 150 7.90 -11.66 8.03
CA ALA A 150 8.87 -10.69 8.53
C ALA A 150 9.42 -9.77 7.43
N ASN A 151 9.53 -10.26 6.19
CA ASN A 151 10.00 -9.47 5.04
C ASN A 151 8.88 -8.65 4.36
N THR A 152 7.63 -8.74 4.80
CA THR A 152 6.53 -8.03 4.15
C THR A 152 6.58 -6.54 4.48
N PRO A 153 6.48 -5.63 3.48
CA PRO A 153 6.50 -4.18 3.73
C PRO A 153 5.38 -3.73 4.68
N CYS A 154 5.70 -2.81 5.59
CA CYS A 154 4.73 -2.25 6.53
C CYS A 154 3.80 -1.18 5.91
N LYS A 155 4.04 -0.76 4.66
CA LYS A 155 3.17 0.13 3.88
C LYS A 155 2.62 -0.58 2.64
N LYS A 156 1.30 -0.50 2.42
CA LYS A 156 0.64 -1.02 1.21
C LYS A 156 -0.40 -0.03 0.68
N GLN A 157 -0.47 0.15 -0.64
CA GLN A 157 -1.61 0.81 -1.26
C GLN A 157 -2.77 -0.18 -1.40
N HIS A 158 -3.96 0.23 -0.97
CA HIS A 158 -5.13 -0.63 -0.94
C HIS A 158 -6.17 -0.19 -2.01
N PRO A 159 -6.75 -1.09 -2.81
CA PRO A 159 -7.69 -0.73 -3.88
C PRO A 159 -8.96 0.02 -3.43
N MET A 160 -9.28 0.00 -2.14
CA MET A 160 -10.43 0.71 -1.55
C MET A 160 -10.09 2.06 -0.95
N HIS A 161 -8.82 2.45 -0.90
CA HIS A 161 -8.37 3.71 -0.33
C HIS A 161 -7.40 4.41 -1.29
N ALA A 162 -7.60 5.70 -1.55
CA ALA A 162 -6.67 6.48 -2.38
C ALA A 162 -5.30 6.65 -1.69
N HIS A 163 -5.26 6.58 -0.36
CA HIS A 163 -4.06 6.67 0.46
C HIS A 163 -3.41 5.31 0.73
N SER A 164 -2.10 5.31 0.94
CA SER A 164 -1.37 4.13 1.43
C SER A 164 -1.75 3.83 2.88
N LEU A 165 -1.94 2.55 3.20
CA LEU A 165 -2.12 2.07 4.56
C LEU A 165 -0.76 1.73 5.17
N THR A 166 -0.52 2.17 6.39
CA THR A 166 0.65 1.79 7.20
C THR A 166 0.21 0.88 8.33
N LEU A 167 0.81 -0.31 8.40
CA LEU A 167 0.64 -1.26 9.49
C LEU A 167 1.33 -0.72 10.74
N LYS A 168 0.58 -0.55 11.83
CA LYS A 168 1.07 -0.10 13.13
C LYS A 168 0.79 -1.17 14.18
N VAL A 169 1.61 -1.16 15.22
CA VAL A 169 1.41 -1.98 16.42
C VAL A 169 0.76 -1.13 17.50
N GLY A 170 -0.39 -1.60 18.00
CA GLY A 170 -1.02 -1.10 19.22
C GLY A 170 -0.64 -2.00 20.39
N LEU A 171 -0.30 -1.41 21.54
CA LEU A 171 -0.05 -2.13 22.78
C LEU A 171 -1.29 -2.02 23.69
N PHE A 172 -1.77 -3.15 24.24
CA PHE A 172 -2.73 -3.09 25.34
C PHE A 172 -2.00 -2.61 26.61
N LYS A 173 -2.52 -1.55 27.25
CA LYS A 173 -1.94 -0.98 28.47
C LYS A 173 -2.13 -1.84 29.74
N TYR A 174 -2.80 -2.99 29.63
CA TYR A 174 -3.09 -3.85 30.78
C TYR A 174 -2.72 -5.31 30.47
N SER A 175 -1.68 -5.76 31.16
CA SER A 175 -1.36 -7.15 31.53
C SER A 175 -1.40 -8.21 30.41
N GLY A 176 -0.25 -8.52 29.81
CA GLY A 176 -0.07 -9.76 29.06
C GLY A 176 0.61 -9.69 27.70
N GLY A 177 1.24 -8.58 27.32
CA GLY A 177 2.19 -8.53 26.19
C GLY A 177 1.62 -8.77 24.78
N GLN A 178 0.31 -9.02 24.63
CA GLN A 178 -0.30 -9.14 23.31
C GLN A 178 -0.48 -7.73 22.72
N GLY A 179 0.23 -7.45 21.63
CA GLY A 179 -0.04 -6.30 20.77
C GLY A 179 -1.09 -6.67 19.71
N TYR A 180 -1.81 -5.68 19.19
CA TYR A 180 -2.65 -5.88 18.00
C TYR A 180 -2.11 -5.06 16.84
N PHE A 181 -2.27 -5.59 15.64
CA PHE A 181 -1.92 -4.90 14.41
C PHE A 181 -3.13 -4.12 13.89
N TYR A 182 -2.93 -2.87 13.48
CA TYR A 182 -3.97 -2.09 12.80
C TYR A 182 -3.38 -1.29 11.64
N CYS A 183 -4.19 -1.06 10.61
CA CYS A 183 -3.83 -0.20 9.49
C CYS A 183 -4.27 1.23 9.79
N SER A 184 -3.37 2.20 9.58
CA SER A 184 -3.71 3.62 9.63
C SER A 184 -3.32 4.33 8.34
N ALA A 185 -4.13 5.32 7.97
CA ALA A 185 -3.79 6.32 6.97
C ALA A 185 -3.24 7.55 7.70
N PHE A 186 -2.20 8.19 7.16
CA PHE A 186 -1.89 9.57 7.55
C PHE A 186 -2.84 10.48 6.77
N PHE A 187 -3.55 11.35 7.48
CA PHE A 187 -4.41 12.41 6.94
C PHE A 187 -3.64 13.72 6.95
#